data_AF-A0A527G652-F1
#
_entry.id   AF-A0A527G652-F1
#
_cell.length_a   1.000
_cell.length_b   1.000
_cell.length_c   1.000
_cell.angle_alpha   90.00
_cell.angle_beta   90.00
_cell.angle_gamma   90.00
#
_symmetry.space_group_name_H-M   'P 1'
#
loop_
_entity.id
_entity.type
_entity.pdbx_description
1 polymer ?
#
loop_
_entity_poly.entity_id
_entity_poly.type
_entity_poly.pdbx_seq_one_letter_code
_entity_poly.pdbx_strand_id
1 'polypeptide(L)' 'MSKAASRIAFVSSDTADAKTALESLSARYGQSSVEEAGIVVALGGDGFLLQTLRDTMGTGKKVYG' A
#
# COMPACT_ATOMS: atom_id res chain seq x y z
N MET A 1 -5.29 -13.43 18.97
CA MET A 1 -5.97 -13.57 17.66
C MET A 1 -5.56 -12.40 16.76
N SER A 2 -4.46 -12.52 16.01
CA SER A 2 -3.95 -11.43 15.16
C SER A 2 -4.55 -11.51 13.76
N LYS A 3 -5.80 -11.05 13.58
CA LYS A 3 -6.47 -11.06 12.26
C LYS A 3 -6.39 -9.71 11.52
N ALA A 4 -5.93 -8.65 12.18
CA ALA A 4 -5.76 -7.33 11.57
C ALA A 4 -4.42 -7.17 10.81
N ALA A 5 -3.46 -8.06 11.01
CA ALA A 5 -2.11 -7.97 10.44
C ALA A 5 -1.98 -8.52 9.01
N SER A 6 -3.07 -9.00 8.38
CA SER A 6 -2.99 -9.78 7.13
C SER A 6 -3.59 -9.09 5.90
N ARG A 7 -4.18 -7.89 6.02
CA ARG A 7 -4.74 -7.17 4.86
C ARG A 7 -3.78 -6.09 4.39
N ILE A 8 -3.31 -6.26 3.16
CA ILE A 8 -2.35 -5.39 2.49
C ILE A 8 -3.08 -4.69 1.34
N ALA A 9 -2.94 -3.38 1.27
CA ALA A 9 -3.35 -2.57 0.12
C ALA A 9 -2.09 -2.12 -0.61
N PHE A 10 -1.97 -2.44 -1.89
CA PHE A 10 -0.91 -1.89 -2.72
C PHE A 10 -1.45 -0.66 -3.43
N VAL A 11 -0.76 0.47 -3.32
CA VAL A 11 -1.04 1.71 -4.04
C VAL A 11 0.17 2.03 -4.90
N SER A 12 -0.05 2.40 -6.15
CA SER A 12 1.04 2.72 -7.07
C SER A 12 0.92 4.14 -7.60
N SER A 13 2.07 4.77 -7.89
CA SER A 13 2.08 5.98 -8.71
C SER A 13 1.74 5.66 -10.18
N ASP A 14 1.59 6.70 -11.02
CA ASP A 14 1.22 6.54 -12.43
C ASP A 14 2.36 6.00 -13.32
N THR A 15 3.48 5.59 -12.74
CA THR A 15 4.62 5.06 -13.48
C THR A 15 4.42 3.59 -13.87
N ALA A 16 4.95 3.19 -15.02
CA ALA A 16 4.82 1.82 -15.52
C ALA A 16 5.43 0.77 -14.56
N ASP A 17 6.56 1.11 -13.93
CA ASP A 17 7.26 0.24 -12.98
C ASP A 17 6.42 0.00 -11.72
N ALA A 18 5.83 1.07 -11.17
CA ALA A 18 4.97 0.99 -9.99
C ALA A 18 3.69 0.18 -10.24
N LYS A 19 3.07 0.35 -11.41
CA LYS A 19 1.88 -0.44 -11.81
C LYS A 19 2.23 -1.92 -11.96
N THR A 20 3.36 -2.23 -12.60
CA THR A 20 3.84 -3.60 -12.75
C THR A 20 4.12 -4.25 -11.41
N ALA A 21 4.77 -3.53 -10.49
CA ALA A 21 4.98 -3.99 -9.13
C ALA A 21 3.66 -4.23 -8.38
N LEU A 22 2.68 -3.34 -8.55
CA LEU A 22 1.35 -3.48 -7.94
C LEU A 22 0.66 -4.74 -8.43
N GLU A 23 0.63 -5.00 -9.73
CA GLU A 23 0.02 -6.20 -10.29
C GLU A 23 0.73 -7.47 -9.79
N SER A 24 2.07 -7.49 -9.79
CA SER A 24 2.85 -8.64 -9.33
C SER A 24 2.65 -8.94 -7.84
N LEU A 25 2.66 -7.90 -7.00
CA LEU A 25 2.50 -8.03 -5.55
C LEU A 25 1.05 -8.34 -5.15
N SER A 26 0.09 -7.69 -5.79
CA SER A 26 -1.34 -7.97 -5.57
C SER A 26 -1.70 -9.40 -5.99
N ALA A 27 -1.15 -9.91 -7.10
CA ALA A 27 -1.34 -11.30 -7.50
C ALA A 27 -0.74 -12.30 -6.50
N ARG A 28 0.41 -11.94 -5.88
CA ARG A 28 1.13 -12.82 -4.94
C ARG A 28 0.58 -12.81 -3.52
N TYR A 29 0.20 -11.64 -3.02
CA TYR A 29 -0.18 -11.41 -1.61
C TYR A 29 -1.67 -11.10 -1.43
N GLY A 30 -2.39 -10.81 -2.50
CA GLY A 30 -3.78 -10.36 -2.48
C GLY A 30 -3.87 -8.83 -2.31
N GLN A 31 -4.90 -8.23 -2.91
CA GLN A 31 -5.20 -6.81 -2.81
C GLN A 31 -6.42 -6.60 -1.90
N SER A 32 -6.29 -5.75 -0.89
CA SER A 32 -7.42 -5.21 -0.12
C SER A 32 -7.57 -3.71 -0.37
N SER A 33 -8.75 -3.17 -0.08
CA SER A 33 -8.97 -1.73 -0.09
C SER A 33 -8.15 -1.05 1.01
N VAL A 34 -7.65 0.16 0.76
CA VAL A 34 -6.88 0.96 1.74
C VAL A 34 -7.64 1.13 3.05
N GLU A 35 -8.97 1.22 3.00
CA GLU A 35 -9.84 1.36 4.17
C GLU A 35 -9.81 0.15 5.11
N GLU A 36 -9.74 -1.06 4.55
CA GLU A 36 -9.73 -2.33 5.29
C GLU A 36 -8.30 -2.84 5.57
N ALA A 37 -7.31 -2.28 4.89
CA ALA A 37 -5.92 -2.66 5.03
C ALA A 37 -5.29 -2.03 6.28
N GLY A 38 -4.62 -2.87 7.07
CA GLY A 38 -3.74 -2.41 8.15
C GLY A 38 -2.36 -2.01 7.64
N ILE A 39 -2.00 -2.47 6.44
CA ILE A 39 -0.71 -2.28 5.79
C ILE A 39 -0.98 -1.70 4.40
N VAL A 40 -0.37 -0.56 4.10
CA VAL A 40 -0.39 0.07 2.78
C VAL A 40 1.03 0.03 2.22
N VAL A 41 1.19 -0.44 0.99
CA VAL A 41 2.48 -0.48 0.29
C VAL A 41 2.40 0.49 -0.87
N ALA A 42 3.14 1.59 -0.77
CA ALA A 42 3.22 2.66 -1.74
C ALA A 42 4.35 2.41 -2.72
N LEU A 43 4.00 1.86 -3.88
CA LEU A 43 4.91 1.54 -4.96
C LEU A 43 5.10 2.80 -5.82
N GLY A 44 6.27 3.40 -5.77
CA GLY A 44 6.54 4.64 -6.49
C GLY A 44 7.78 5.33 -5.96
N GLY A 45 7.96 6.61 -6.30
CA GLY A 45 9.05 7.41 -5.77
C GLY A 45 8.76 7.93 -4.36
N ASP A 46 9.79 8.52 -3.74
CA ASP A 46 9.72 9.07 -2.38
C ASP A 46 8.58 10.09 -2.18
N GLY A 47 8.30 10.90 -3.19
CA GLY A 47 7.19 11.87 -3.15
C GLY A 47 5.81 11.20 -3.00
N PHE A 48 5.62 10.04 -3.63
CA PHE A 48 4.38 9.27 -3.53
C PHE A 48 4.27 8.56 -2.18
N LEU A 49 5.38 8.01 -1.68
CA LEU A 49 5.45 7.42 -0.36
C LEU A 49 5.12 8.45 0.73
N LEU A 50 5.73 9.63 0.67
CA LEU A 50 5.48 10.73 1.61
C LEU A 50 4.04 11.23 1.54
N GLN A 51 3.48 11.34 0.33
CA GLN A 51 2.07 11.71 0.15
C GLN A 51 1.15 10.67 0.79
N THR A 52 1.39 9.38 0.53
CA THR A 52 0.62 8.27 1.10
C THR A 52 0.73 8.23 2.63
N LEU A 53 1.93 8.46 3.18
CA LEU A 53 2.16 8.59 4.62
C LEU A 53 1.37 9.74 5.22
N ARG A 54 1.35 10.90 4.57
CA ARG A 54 0.57 12.06 5.02
C ARG A 54 -0.93 11.80 4.97
N ASP A 55 -1.42 11.17 3.91
CA ASP A 55 -2.86 10.88 3.73
C ASP A 55 -3.37 9.81 4.71
N THR A 56 -2.50 8.90 5.12
CA THR A 56 -2.82 7.86 6.12
C THR A 56 -2.41 8.27 7.54
N MET A 57 -1.79 9.44 7.71
CA MET A 57 -1.37 9.98 9.00
C MET A 57 -2.60 10.14 9.91
N GLY A 58 -2.57 9.55 11.10
CA GLY A 58 -3.69 9.56 12.03
C GLY A 58 -4.70 8.42 11.87
N THR A 59 -4.58 7.58 10.83
CA THR A 59 -5.44 6.39 10.67
C THR A 59 -4.88 5.13 11.33
N GLY A 60 -3.65 5.18 11.86
CA GLY A 60 -2.96 4.03 12.46
C GLY A 60 -2.47 2.97 11.46
N LYS A 61 -2.63 3.20 10.16
CA LYS A 61 -2.16 2.31 9.09
C LYS A 61 -0.64 2.40 8.94
N LYS A 62 0.00 1.28 8.62
CA LYS A 62 1.45 1.22 8.35
C LYS A 62 1.71 1.39 6.87
N VAL A 63 2.53 2.35 6.49
CA VAL A 63 2.91 2.57 5.08
C VAL A 63 4.34 2.10 4.82
N TYR A 64 4.55 1.39 3.72
CA TYR A 64 5.84 0.90 3.23
C TYR A 64 6.09 1.40 1.80
N GLY A 65 7.34 1.59 1.41
CA GLY A 65 7.76 1.93 0.03
C GLY A 65 8.71 0.89 -0.53
#